data_AF-A0A3Q1G585-F1
#
_entry.id   AF-A0A3Q1G585-F1
#
_cell.length_a   1.000
_cell.length_b   1.000
_cell.length_c   1.000
_cell.angle_alpha   90.00
_cell.angle_beta   90.00
_cell.angle_gamma   90.00
#
_symmetry.space_group_name_H-M   'P 1'
#
loop_
_entity.id
_entity.type
_entity.pdbx_description
1 polymer ?
#
loop_
_entity_poly.entity_id
_entity_poly.type
_entity_poly.pdbx_seq_one_letter_code
_entity_poly.pdbx_strand_id
1 'polypeptide(L)'
;LALFNQMHSAICMRECHRVLQSERTTVYGADGMLMVLQLAMAEVNKKQRGGEFKVALSDVLMAWKHLLLDKLHLPPPSSARSENYDLILEAYESFLKRSNAVDLVDIFSMYKQLGLEPEEPEEPVSPVSRSCLK
;
A
#
# COMPACT_ATOMS: atom_id res chain seq x y z
N LEU A 1 -14.69 -10.30 -10.70
CA LEU A 1 -13.79 -10.47 -9.54
C LEU A 1 -12.35 -10.77 -9.96
N ALA A 2 -12.07 -11.89 -10.64
CA ALA A 2 -10.71 -12.18 -11.15
C ALA A 2 -10.19 -11.12 -12.14
N LEU A 3 -11.04 -10.64 -13.04
CA LEU A 3 -10.69 -9.58 -14.00
C LEU A 3 -10.52 -8.20 -13.35
N PHE A 4 -11.17 -7.94 -12.21
CA PHE A 4 -11.00 -6.67 -11.48
C PHE A 4 -9.65 -6.66 -10.77
N ASN A 5 -9.26 -7.78 -10.15
CA ASN A 5 -7.94 -7.94 -9.55
C ASN A 5 -6.82 -7.97 -10.59
N GLN A 6 -7.05 -8.58 -11.76
CA GLN A 6 -6.08 -8.63 -12.85
C GLN A 6 -5.93 -7.28 -13.56
N MET A 7 -7.01 -6.51 -13.68
CA MET A 7 -6.97 -5.16 -14.24
C MET A 7 -6.35 -4.16 -13.26
N HIS A 8 -6.61 -4.28 -11.95
CA HIS A 8 -5.94 -3.46 -10.93
C HIS A 8 -4.44 -3.78 -10.85
N SER A 9 -4.05 -5.05 -10.95
CA SER A 9 -2.64 -5.47 -11.02
C SER A 9 -1.95 -4.99 -12.30
N ALA A 10 -2.54 -5.15 -13.47
CA ALA A 10 -1.90 -4.81 -14.74
C ALA A 10 -1.85 -3.29 -15.00
N ILE A 11 -2.89 -2.54 -14.63
CA ILE A 11 -2.92 -1.08 -14.77
C ILE A 11 -1.99 -0.44 -13.73
N CYS A 12 -2.02 -0.89 -12.47
CA CYS A 12 -1.09 -0.40 -11.45
C CYS A 12 0.37 -0.72 -11.82
N MET A 13 0.68 -1.93 -12.32
CA MET A 13 2.06 -2.26 -12.72
C MET A 13 2.56 -1.49 -13.95
N ARG A 14 1.72 -1.28 -14.98
CA ARG A 14 2.14 -0.53 -16.18
C ARG A 14 2.56 0.89 -15.82
N GLU A 15 1.79 1.53 -14.95
CA GLU A 15 2.03 2.92 -14.56
C GLU A 15 3.05 3.02 -13.41
N CYS A 16 3.15 2.00 -12.55
CA CYS A 16 4.18 1.91 -11.51
C CYS A 16 5.61 1.87 -12.09
N HIS A 17 5.86 1.35 -13.30
CA HIS A 17 7.20 1.42 -13.89
C HIS A 17 7.69 2.87 -14.10
N ARG A 18 6.78 3.84 -14.23
CA ARG A 18 7.15 5.26 -14.32
C ARG A 18 7.63 5.83 -12.99
N VAL A 19 7.25 5.18 -11.89
CA VAL A 19 7.37 5.69 -10.52
C VAL A 19 8.41 4.90 -9.71
N LEU A 20 8.49 3.58 -9.92
CA LEU A 20 9.38 2.69 -9.21
C LEU A 20 10.75 2.65 -9.89
N GLN A 21 11.80 2.89 -9.10
CA GLN A 21 13.19 2.90 -9.56
C GLN A 21 13.72 1.50 -9.95
N SER A 22 12.96 0.43 -9.68
CA SER A 22 13.36 -0.96 -9.93
C SER A 22 12.21 -1.76 -10.52
N GLU A 23 12.48 -2.52 -11.60
CA GLU A 23 11.56 -3.49 -12.20
C GLU A 23 11.12 -4.62 -11.23
N ARG A 24 11.80 -4.78 -10.08
CA ARG A 24 11.56 -5.85 -9.10
C ARG A 24 10.97 -5.37 -7.76
N THR A 25 10.40 -4.17 -7.71
CA THR A 25 9.77 -3.68 -6.48
C THR A 25 8.42 -4.36 -6.26
N THR A 26 8.22 -4.96 -5.09
CA THR A 26 6.94 -5.58 -4.71
C THR A 26 5.97 -4.51 -4.22
N VAL A 27 4.75 -4.50 -4.74
CA VAL A 27 3.71 -3.58 -4.25
C VAL A 27 2.76 -4.35 -3.34
N TYR A 28 2.67 -3.95 -2.07
CA TYR A 28 1.70 -4.53 -1.14
C TYR A 28 0.36 -3.79 -1.23
N GLY A 29 -0.68 -4.53 -1.63
CA GLY A 29 -2.07 -4.11 -1.49
C GLY A 29 -2.53 -4.09 -0.02
N ALA A 30 -3.79 -3.72 0.23
CA ALA A 30 -4.32 -3.57 1.59
C ALA A 30 -4.20 -4.83 2.46
N ASP A 31 -4.41 -6.01 1.87
CA ASP A 31 -4.23 -7.32 2.50
C ASP A 31 -2.76 -7.59 2.84
N GLY A 32 -1.85 -7.25 1.93
CA GLY A 32 -0.40 -7.32 2.14
C GLY A 32 0.06 -6.38 3.27
N MET A 33 -0.42 -5.14 3.27
CA MET A 33 -0.13 -4.16 4.34
C MET A 33 -0.57 -4.68 5.71
N LEU A 34 -1.79 -5.23 5.80
CA LEU A 34 -2.31 -5.84 7.04
C LEU A 34 -1.44 -7.00 7.52
N MET A 35 -1.03 -7.90 6.61
CA MET A 35 -0.15 -9.01 6.93
C MET A 35 1.19 -8.52 7.46
N VAL A 36 1.85 -7.58 6.76
CA VAL A 36 3.15 -7.03 7.17
C VAL A 36 3.03 -6.33 8.53
N LEU A 37 1.96 -5.58 8.75
CA LEU A 37 1.70 -4.91 10.03
C LEU A 37 1.54 -5.91 11.18
N GLN A 38 0.79 -7.00 10.96
CA GLN A 38 0.65 -8.06 11.96
C GLN A 38 2.01 -8.72 12.28
N LEU A 39 2.85 -8.96 11.27
CA LEU A 39 4.21 -9.49 11.48
C LEU A 39 5.08 -8.53 12.29
N ALA A 40 5.05 -7.23 11.96
CA ALA A 40 5.79 -6.19 12.67
C ALA A 40 5.35 -6.09 14.14
N MET A 41 4.04 -6.08 14.41
CA MET A 41 3.49 -6.08 15.76
C MET A 41 3.89 -7.32 16.56
N ALA A 42 3.84 -8.49 15.93
CA ALA A 42 4.23 -9.74 16.58
C ALA A 42 5.74 -9.78 16.87
N GLU A 43 6.58 -9.20 16.00
CA GLU A 43 8.02 -9.05 16.24
C GLU A 43 8.30 -8.13 17.44
N VAL A 44 7.64 -6.97 17.51
CA VAL A 44 7.79 -6.01 18.62
C VAL A 44 7.31 -6.63 19.94
N ASN A 45 6.15 -7.29 19.93
CA ASN A 45 5.61 -7.98 21.11
C ASN A 45 6.57 -9.04 21.64
N LYS A 46 7.18 -9.83 20.74
CA LYS A 46 8.19 -10.84 21.10
C LYS A 46 9.40 -10.20 21.79
N LYS A 47 9.93 -9.10 21.26
CA LYS A 47 11.10 -8.40 21.82
C LYS A 47 10.84 -7.81 23.21
N GLN A 48 9.66 -7.24 23.43
CA GLN A 48 9.35 -6.53 24.68
C GLN A 48 8.88 -7.41 25.82
N ARG A 49 8.08 -8.45 25.53
CA ARG A 49 7.40 -9.25 26.56
C ARG A 49 7.92 -10.68 26.67
N GLY A 50 8.95 -11.04 25.89
CA GLY A 50 9.43 -12.43 25.78
C GLY A 50 8.33 -13.41 25.35
N GLY A 51 7.24 -12.89 24.77
CA GLY A 51 5.97 -13.58 24.63
C GLY A 51 5.68 -14.14 23.23
N GLU A 52 4.47 -14.67 23.08
CA GLU A 52 3.99 -15.35 21.86
C GLU A 52 3.92 -14.42 20.65
N PHE A 53 4.11 -15.00 19.46
CA PHE A 53 3.88 -14.36 18.15
C PHE A 53 2.38 -14.24 17.87
N LYS A 54 1.65 -13.56 18.75
CA LYS A 54 0.21 -13.34 18.63
C LYS A 54 -0.12 -11.87 18.88
N VAL A 55 -1.06 -11.38 18.10
CA VAL A 55 -1.59 -10.01 18.16
C VAL A 55 -3.09 -10.13 17.98
N ALA A 56 -3.89 -9.45 18.80
CA ALA A 56 -5.33 -9.44 18.60
C ALA A 56 -5.67 -8.69 17.32
N LEU A 57 -6.65 -9.17 16.55
CA LEU A 57 -7.08 -8.51 15.31
C LEU A 57 -7.52 -7.05 15.57
N SER A 58 -8.17 -6.79 16.70
CA SER A 58 -8.52 -5.43 17.13
C SER A 58 -7.31 -4.50 17.17
N ASP A 59 -6.19 -4.98 17.70
CA ASP A 59 -4.98 -4.19 17.87
C ASP A 59 -4.32 -3.95 16.51
N VAL A 60 -4.35 -4.95 15.62
CA VAL A 60 -3.88 -4.81 14.23
C VAL A 60 -4.69 -3.75 13.50
N LEU A 61 -6.02 -3.79 13.60
CA LEU A 61 -6.90 -2.80 12.96
C LEU A 61 -6.70 -1.39 13.53
N MET A 62 -6.49 -1.27 14.84
CA MET A 62 -6.16 0.00 15.47
C MET A 62 -4.81 0.53 14.98
N ALA A 63 -3.78 -0.31 14.93
CA ALA A 63 -2.47 0.08 14.39
C ALA A 63 -2.57 0.45 12.91
N TRP A 64 -3.39 -0.25 12.12
CA TRP A 64 -3.58 0.04 10.70
C TRP A 64 -4.21 1.41 10.49
N LYS A 65 -5.22 1.75 11.29
CA LYS A 65 -5.82 3.09 11.28
C LYS A 65 -4.77 4.17 11.58
N HIS A 66 -3.93 3.97 12.60
CA HIS A 66 -2.86 4.93 12.92
C HIS A 66 -1.82 5.02 11.79
N LEU A 67 -1.39 3.89 11.22
CA LEU A 67 -0.46 3.82 10.09
C LEU A 67 -0.95 4.64 8.90
N LEU A 68 -2.22 4.46 8.52
CA LEU A 68 -2.81 5.19 7.39
C LEU A 68 -2.88 6.69 7.66
N LEU A 69 -3.29 7.09 8.87
CA LEU A 69 -3.36 8.50 9.25
C LEU A 69 -1.97 9.16 9.21
N ASP A 70 -0.96 8.49 9.76
CA ASP A 70 0.40 9.01 9.82
C ASP A 70 1.03 9.10 8.42
N LYS A 71 0.92 8.04 7.59
CA LYS A 71 1.46 8.04 6.22
C LYS A 71 0.77 9.07 5.31
N LEU A 72 -0.52 9.32 5.51
CA LEU A 72 -1.27 10.34 4.77
C LEU A 72 -1.11 11.76 5.34
N HIS A 73 -0.32 11.93 6.41
CA HIS A 73 -0.16 13.19 7.14
C HIS A 73 -1.50 13.79 7.62
N LEU A 74 -2.43 12.93 8.01
CA LEU A 74 -3.73 13.30 8.55
C LEU A 74 -3.66 13.54 10.07
N PRO A 75 -4.61 14.30 10.65
CA PRO A 75 -4.66 14.50 12.08
C PRO A 75 -4.68 13.16 12.85
N PRO A 76 -3.92 13.03 13.95
CA PRO A 76 -3.90 11.82 14.73
C PRO A 76 -5.29 11.50 15.28
N PRO A 77 -5.63 10.22 15.44
CA PRO A 77 -6.92 9.86 16.00
C PRO A 77 -7.01 10.38 17.44
N SER A 78 -8.23 10.71 17.89
CA SER A 78 -8.47 11.14 19.28
C SER A 78 -8.15 10.06 20.33
N SER A 79 -7.91 8.82 19.89
CA SER A 79 -7.40 7.75 20.74
C SER A 79 -5.92 7.96 21.04
N ALA A 80 -5.52 7.72 22.28
CA ALA A 80 -4.11 7.75 22.67
C ALA A 80 -3.26 6.85 21.75
N ARG A 81 -2.17 7.41 21.21
CA ARG A 81 -1.15 6.65 20.48
C ARG A 81 -0.64 5.53 21.39
N SER A 82 -0.62 4.30 20.88
CA SER A 82 -0.09 3.16 21.64
C SER A 82 1.38 3.39 21.98
N GLU A 83 1.79 3.03 23.20
CA GLU A 83 3.17 3.16 23.70
C GLU A 83 4.21 2.48 22.78
N ASN A 84 3.77 1.50 21.98
CA ASN A 84 4.63 0.71 21.10
C ASN A 84 4.54 1.11 19.62
N TYR A 85 3.70 2.09 19.28
CA TYR A 85 3.39 2.38 17.90
C TYR A 85 4.62 2.78 17.08
N ASP A 86 5.51 3.61 17.65
CA ASP A 86 6.72 4.05 16.94
C ASP A 86 7.65 2.87 16.60
N LEU A 87 7.76 1.87 17.50
CA LEU A 87 8.53 0.64 17.25
C LEU A 87 7.86 -0.26 16.21
N ILE A 88 6.52 -0.31 16.19
CA ILE A 88 5.75 -1.05 15.18
C ILE A 88 5.96 -0.42 13.80
N LEU A 89 5.89 0.90 13.72
CA LEU A 89 6.13 1.65 12.48
C LEU A 89 7.55 1.42 11.97
N GLU A 90 8.56 1.51 12.84
CA GLU A 90 9.95 1.22 12.47
C GLU A 90 10.12 -0.20 11.92
N ALA A 91 9.51 -1.21 12.58
CA ALA A 91 9.58 -2.60 12.14
C ALA A 91 8.87 -2.81 10.78
N TYR A 92 7.72 -2.17 10.58
CA TYR A 92 6.95 -2.19 9.33
C TYR A 92 7.77 -1.60 8.17
N GLU A 93 8.29 -0.38 8.33
CA GLU A 93 9.11 0.30 7.32
C GLU A 93 10.40 -0.48 7.01
N SER A 94 11.03 -1.04 8.04
CA SER A 94 12.21 -1.87 7.88
C SER A 94 11.90 -3.15 7.08
N PHE A 95 10.72 -3.74 7.25
CA PHE A 95 10.30 -4.88 6.46
C PHE A 95 10.14 -4.52 4.98
N LEU A 96 9.44 -3.41 4.69
CA LEU A 96 9.26 -2.92 3.31
C LEU A 96 10.62 -2.67 2.64
N LYS A 97 11.52 -1.94 3.32
CA LYS A 97 12.87 -1.65 2.83
C LYS A 97 13.69 -2.91 2.55
N ARG A 98 13.72 -3.88 3.48
CA ARG A 98 14.48 -5.12 3.31
C ARG A 98 13.93 -6.03 2.22
N SER A 99 12.62 -5.98 1.98
CA SER A 99 11.94 -6.80 0.97
C SER A 99 11.88 -6.13 -0.40
N ASN A 100 12.49 -4.96 -0.58
CA ASN A 100 12.37 -4.13 -1.78
C ASN A 100 10.89 -3.94 -2.15
N ALA A 101 10.07 -3.58 -1.16
CA ALA A 101 8.64 -3.40 -1.31
C ALA A 101 8.20 -1.98 -0.95
N VAL A 102 7.05 -1.60 -1.50
CA VAL A 102 6.35 -0.35 -1.21
C VAL A 102 4.88 -0.68 -0.94
N ASP A 103 4.19 0.18 -0.18
CA ASP A 103 2.75 0.04 0.02
C ASP A 103 1.93 1.02 -0.83
N LEU A 104 0.61 0.85 -0.80
CA LEU A 104 -0.32 1.67 -1.57
C LEU A 104 -0.22 3.17 -1.24
N VAL A 105 0.12 3.53 0.00
CA VAL A 105 0.22 4.93 0.41
C VAL A 105 1.51 5.55 -0.12
N ASP A 106 2.61 4.78 -0.14
CA ASP A 106 3.85 5.20 -0.76
C ASP A 106 3.64 5.43 -2.27
N ILE A 107 2.97 4.49 -2.96
CA ILE A 107 2.60 4.65 -4.38
C ILE A 107 1.80 5.94 -4.59
N PHE A 108 0.72 6.13 -3.83
CA PHE A 108 -0.12 7.32 -3.92
C PHE A 108 0.69 8.62 -3.72
N SER A 109 1.59 8.62 -2.74
CA SER A 109 2.45 9.76 -2.45
C SER A 109 3.42 10.05 -3.59
N MET A 110 3.98 9.02 -4.22
CA MET A 110 4.87 9.18 -5.37
C MET A 110 4.12 9.73 -6.59
N TYR A 111 2.89 9.27 -6.88
CA TYR A 111 2.07 9.85 -7.95
C TYR A 111 1.80 11.34 -7.73
N LYS A 112 1.43 11.72 -6.50
CA LYS A 112 1.20 13.12 -6.13
C LYS A 112 2.46 13.97 -6.33
N GLN A 113 3.64 13.43 -6.04
CA GLN A 113 4.92 14.14 -6.26
C GLN A 113 5.27 14.28 -7.74
N LEU A 114 4.87 13.33 -8.58
CA LEU A 114 5.13 13.35 -10.02
C LEU A 114 4.20 14.28 -10.80
N GLY A 115 3.19 14.88 -10.15
CA GLY A 115 2.24 15.78 -10.83
C GLY A 115 1.38 15.09 -11.90
N LEU A 116 1.30 13.75 -11.84
CA LEU A 116 0.40 12.96 -12.65
C LEU A 116 -1.01 13.15 -12.08
N GLU A 117 -1.66 14.26 -12.42
CA GLU A 117 -3.12 14.31 -12.37
C GLU A 117 -3.65 13.15 -13.23
N PRO A 118 -4.73 12.47 -12.81
CA PRO A 118 -5.33 11.45 -13.65
C PRO A 118 -5.68 12.11 -14.98
N GLU A 119 -5.03 11.68 -16.07
CA GLU A 119 -5.43 12.03 -17.42
C GLU A 119 -6.95 11.81 -17.51
N GLU A 120 -7.70 12.87 -17.79
CA GLU A 120 -9.13 12.80 -18.05
C GLU A 120 -9.36 11.65 -19.04
N PRO A 121 -10.40 10.80 -18.86
CA PRO A 121 -10.60 9.66 -19.72
C PRO A 121 -10.73 10.16 -21.16
N GLU A 122 -9.71 9.87 -21.98
CA GLU A 122 -9.73 10.24 -23.39
C GLU A 122 -11.04 9.77 -24.02
N GLU A 123 -11.63 10.70 -24.77
CA GLU A 123 -12.93 10.68 -25.43
C GLU A 123 -13.32 9.32 -26.04
N PRO A 124 -14.65 9.05 -26.15
CA PRO A 124 -15.16 7.75 -26.58
C PRO A 124 -14.58 7.33 -27.92
N VAL A 125 -13.91 6.18 -27.92
CA VAL A 125 -13.37 5.52 -29.09
C VAL A 125 -14.46 5.45 -30.17
N SER A 126 -14.33 6.28 -31.21
CA SER A 126 -15.31 6.34 -32.30
C SER A 126 -15.45 4.95 -32.95
N PRO A 127 -16.67 4.55 -33.36
CA PRO A 127 -16.87 3.25 -33.96
C PRO A 127 -16.17 3.21 -35.32
N VAL A 128 -15.17 2.35 -35.43
CA VAL A 128 -14.48 2.03 -36.68
C VAL A 128 -15.52 1.62 -37.72
N SER A 129 -15.81 2.53 -38.65
CA SER A 129 -16.58 2.23 -39.85
C SER A 129 -15.73 1.32 -40.72
N ARG A 130 -16.07 0.03 -40.77
CA ARG A 130 -15.53 -0.89 -41.77
C ARG A 130 -16.16 -0.55 -43.12
N SER A 131 -15.54 0.38 -43.85
CA SER A 131 -15.73 0.49 -45.29
C SER A 131 -14.50 -0.06 -46.01
N CYS A 132 -14.78 -0.79 -47.09
CA CYS A 132 -13.86 -1.29 -48.13
C CYS A 132 -13.26 -2.67 -47.90
N LEU A 133 -13.95 -3.69 -48.42
CA LEU A 133 -13.34 -4.62 -49.40
C LEU A 133 -14.35 -4.78 -50.55
N LYS A 134 -13.79 -4.68 -51.77
CA LYS A 134 -14.46 -4.64 -53.07
C LYS A 134 -15.19 -5.93 -53.40
#